data_AF-A0A2N1AP53-F1
#
_entry.id   AF-A0A2N1AP53-F1
#
_cell.length_a   1.000
_cell.length_b   1.000
_cell.length_c   1.000
_cell.angle_alpha   90.00
_cell.angle_beta   90.00
_cell.angle_gamma   90.00
#
_symmetry.space_group_name_H-M   'P 1'
#
loop_
_entity.id
_entity.type
_entity.pdbx_description
1 polymer ?
#
loop_
_entity_poly.entity_id
_entity_poly.type
_entity_poly.pdbx_seq_one_letter_code
_entity_poly.pdbx_strand_id
1 'polypeptide(L)' 'MESKHLVDWLRDAHAMEKQAEKMLQSQAHRLEHYPQLQQRIEEHIEETVNQSKKLEHCLTLLGANTSSFKDMGAEL' A
#
# COMPACT_ATOMS: atom_id res chain seq x y z
N MET A 1 20.29 15.36 -10.08
CA MET A 1 20.54 14.10 -9.34
C MET A 1 19.22 13.71 -8.71
N GLU A 2 18.23 13.30 -9.49
CA GLU A 2 16.90 13.05 -8.93
C GLU A 2 16.23 11.86 -9.64
N SER A 3 15.52 11.08 -8.83
CA SER A 3 14.51 10.09 -9.24
C SER A 3 14.93 8.69 -9.72
N LYS A 4 16.20 8.29 -9.70
CA LYS A 4 16.58 6.92 -10.12
C LYS A 4 15.93 5.80 -9.29
N HIS A 5 15.45 6.12 -8.07
CA HIS A 5 14.82 5.17 -7.15
C HIS A 5 13.40 5.56 -6.72
N LEU A 6 12.84 6.66 -7.24
CA LEU A 6 11.53 7.13 -6.76
C LEU A 6 10.44 6.11 -7.07
N VAL A 7 10.45 5.53 -8.27
CA VAL A 7 9.49 4.48 -8.67
C VAL A 7 9.62 3.25 -7.79
N ASP A 8 10.85 2.83 -7.49
CA ASP A 8 11.11 1.68 -6.61
C ASP A 8 10.58 1.94 -5.19
N TRP A 9 10.84 3.11 -4.62
CA TRP A 9 10.32 3.47 -3.29
C TRP A 9 8.80 3.57 -3.26
N LEU A 10 8.17 4.07 -4.32
CA LEU A 10 6.71 4.09 -4.41
C LEU A 10 6.12 2.67 -4.52
N ARG A 11 6.81 1.74 -5.18
CA ARG A 11 6.44 0.32 -5.21
C ARG A 11 6.59 -0.33 -3.85
N ASP A 12 7.71 -0.11 -3.18
CA ASP A 12 7.96 -0.62 -1.83
C ASP A 12 6.91 -0.09 -0.85
N ALA A 13 6.62 1.22 -0.90
CA ALA A 13 5.56 1.82 -0.10
C ALA A 13 4.20 1.19 -0.40
N HIS A 14 3.84 1.02 -1.68
CA HIS A 14 2.57 0.39 -2.04
C HIS A 14 2.46 -1.05 -1.53
N ALA A 15 3.55 -1.82 -1.62
CA ALA A 15 3.62 -3.18 -1.09
C ALA A 15 3.49 -3.20 0.45
N MET A 16 4.15 -2.26 1.15
CA MET A 16 4.02 -2.09 2.59
C MET A 16 2.57 -1.79 2.99
N GLU A 17 1.86 -0.90 2.29
CA GLU A 17 0.45 -0.60 2.59
C GLU A 17 -0.44 -1.83 2.39
N LYS A 18 -0.22 -2.62 1.32
CA LYS A 18 -0.96 -3.87 1.10
C LYS A 18 -0.70 -4.93 2.17
N GLN A 19 0.51 -4.96 2.72
CA GLN A 19 0.83 -5.85 3.84
C GLN A 19 0.20 -5.34 5.14
N ALA A 20 0.27 -4.04 5.41
CA ALA A 20 -0.32 -3.40 6.57
C ALA A 20 -1.84 -3.61 6.60
N GLU A 21 -2.52 -3.45 5.46
CA GLU A 21 -3.96 -3.70 5.31
C GLU A 21 -4.34 -5.11 5.81
N LYS A 22 -3.66 -6.15 5.32
CA LYS A 22 -3.91 -7.54 5.72
C LYS A 22 -3.64 -7.78 7.20
N MET A 23 -2.56 -7.20 7.72
CA MET A 23 -2.19 -7.30 9.13
C MET A 23 -3.22 -6.65 10.03
N LEU A 24 -3.70 -5.46 9.67
CA LEU A 24 -4.71 -4.70 10.42
C LEU A 24 -6.07 -5.40 10.37
N GLN A 25 -6.50 -5.92 9.22
CA GLN A 25 -7.73 -6.72 9.11
C GLN A 25 -7.69 -7.94 10.03
N SER A 26 -6.56 -8.66 10.07
CA SER A 26 -6.37 -9.80 10.98
C SER A 26 -6.40 -9.38 12.46
N GLN A 27 -5.82 -8.23 12.80
CA GLN A 27 -5.86 -7.70 14.16
C GLN A 27 -7.26 -7.29 14.59
N ALA A 28 -8.00 -6.55 13.74
CA ALA A 28 -9.38 -6.16 14.02
C ALA A 28 -10.28 -7.37 14.27
N HIS A 29 -10.16 -8.42 13.45
CA HIS A 29 -10.97 -9.63 13.58
C HIS A 29 -10.75 -10.40 14.90
N ARG A 30 -9.57 -10.26 15.52
CA ARG A 30 -9.20 -10.97 16.76
C ARG A 30 -9.51 -10.18 18.04
N LEU A 31 -10.03 -8.96 17.93
CA LEU A 31 -10.39 -8.13 19.09
C LEU A 31 -11.83 -8.40 19.52
N GLU A 32 -12.00 -9.05 20.68
CA GLU A 32 -13.33 -9.41 21.20
C GLU A 32 -13.84 -8.48 22.32
N HIS A 33 -12.93 -7.80 23.04
CA HIS A 33 -13.27 -7.09 24.28
C HIS A 33 -12.83 -5.62 24.30
N TYR A 34 -12.39 -5.08 23.16
CA TYR A 34 -11.87 -3.72 23.06
C TYR A 34 -12.53 -2.98 21.88
N PRO A 35 -13.83 -2.65 21.96
CA PRO A 35 -14.59 -2.09 20.84
C PRO A 35 -14.01 -0.76 20.34
N GLN A 36 -13.51 0.09 21.25
CA GLN A 36 -12.87 1.36 20.88
C GLN A 36 -11.57 1.14 20.10
N LEU A 37 -10.77 0.13 20.48
CA LEU A 37 -9.54 -0.21 19.77
C LEU A 37 -9.85 -0.83 18.41
N GLN A 38 -10.85 -1.72 18.34
CA GLN A 38 -11.30 -2.31 17.09
C GLN A 38 -11.73 -1.23 16.10
N GLN A 39 -12.57 -0.28 16.53
CA GLN A 39 -13.00 0.85 15.69
C GLN A 39 -11.80 1.66 15.17
N ARG A 40 -10.81 1.94 16.01
CA ARG A 40 -9.59 2.66 15.57
C ARG A 40 -8.77 1.88 14.55
N ILE A 41 -8.72 0.55 14.66
CA ILE A 41 -8.06 -0.30 13.65
C ILE A 41 -8.86 -0.30 12.35
N GLU A 42 -10.19 -0.36 12.41
CA GLU A 42 -11.06 -0.27 11.22
C GLU A 42 -10.90 1.07 10.49
N GLU A 43 -10.88 2.18 11.23
CA GLU A 43 -10.57 3.51 10.68
C GLU A 43 -9.18 3.54 10.04
N HIS A 44 -8.18 2.91 10.68
CA HIS A 44 -6.83 2.85 10.13
C HIS A 44 -6.74 1.98 8.87
N ILE A 45 -7.53 0.91 8.75
CA ILE A 45 -7.63 0.12 7.52
C ILE A 45 -8.11 1.01 6.37
N GLU A 46 -9.11 1.86 6.59
CA GLU A 46 -9.59 2.80 5.56
C GLU A 46 -8.50 3.79 5.14
N GLU A 47 -7.73 4.31 6.11
CA GLU A 47 -6.58 5.19 5.85
C GLU A 47 -5.51 4.48 5.00
N THR A 48 -5.09 3.27 5.38
CA THR A 48 -4.11 2.43 4.67
C THR A 48 -4.57 2.12 3.24
N VAL A 49 -5.85 1.78 3.05
CA VAL A 49 -6.42 1.55 1.70
C VAL A 49 -6.36 2.82 0.85
N ASN A 50 -6.67 3.98 1.44
CA ASN A 50 -6.60 5.25 0.74
C ASN A 50 -5.14 5.66 0.44
N GLN A 51 -4.19 5.37 1.32
CA GLN A 51 -2.76 5.58 1.11
C GLN A 51 -2.24 4.71 -0.05
N SER A 52 -2.58 3.42 -0.06
CA SER A 52 -2.27 2.51 -1.17
C SER A 52 -2.77 3.04 -2.52
N LYS A 53 -4.02 3.52 -2.59
CA LYS A 53 -4.57 4.13 -3.83
C LYS A 53 -3.81 5.39 -4.27
N LYS A 54 -3.38 6.22 -3.32
CA LYS A 54 -2.57 7.42 -3.63
C LYS A 54 -1.21 7.03 -4.21
N LEU A 55 -0.56 6.01 -3.65
CA LEU A 55 0.71 5.49 -4.16
C LEU A 55 0.56 4.91 -5.57
N GLU A 56 -0.50 4.16 -5.82
CA GLU A 56 -0.85 3.64 -7.15
C GLU A 56 -1.10 4.78 -8.16
N HIS A 57 -1.79 5.84 -7.73
CA HIS A 57 -1.99 7.03 -8.56
C HIS A 57 -0.66 7.74 -8.89
N CYS A 58 0.22 7.93 -7.90
CA CYS A 58 1.55 8.50 -8.12
C CYS A 58 2.38 7.67 -9.12
N LEU A 59 2.37 6.34 -8.99
CA LEU A 59 3.03 5.45 -9.96
C LEU A 59 2.46 5.63 -11.37
N THR A 60 1.14 5.70 -11.48
CA THR A 60 0.45 5.93 -12.77
C THR A 60 0.86 7.27 -13.41
N LEU A 61 0.96 8.35 -12.62
CA LEU A 61 1.42 9.66 -13.12
C LEU A 61 2.86 9.63 -13.63
N LEU A 62 3.69 8.73 -13.08
CA LEU A 62 5.07 8.52 -13.51
C LEU A 62 5.19 7.51 -14.67
N GLY A 63 4.07 7.01 -15.22
CA GLY A 63 4.06 5.98 -16.25
C GLY A 63 4.50 4.59 -15.74
N ALA A 64 4.61 4.43 -14.43
CA ALA A 64 4.95 3.17 -13.78
C ALA A 64 3.69 2.44 -13.28
N ASN A 65 3.86 1.19 -12.89
CA ASN A 65 2.81 0.38 -12.29
C ASN A 65 3.31 -0.26 -10.98
N THR A 66 2.39 -0.77 -10.17
CA THR A 66 2.67 -1.35 -8.84
C THR A 66 3.47 -2.66 -8.91
N SER A 67 3.64 -3.27 -10.10
CA SER A 67 4.35 -4.53 -10.30
C SER A 67 5.71 -4.32 -10.94
N SER A 68 6.78 -4.74 -10.26
CA SER A 68 8.13 -4.77 -10.86
C SER A 68 8.24 -5.77 -12.01
N PHE A 69 7.38 -6.79 -12.07
CA PHE A 69 7.43 -7.82 -13.13
C PHE A 69 6.98 -7.31 -14.50
N LYS A 70 6.08 -6.32 -14.54
CA LYS A 70 5.50 -5.85 -15.81
C LYS A 70 6.48 -5.00 -16.62
N ASP A 71 7.44 -4.35 -15.96
CA ASP A 71 8.45 -3.53 -16.63
C ASP A 71 9.50 -4.38 -17.36
N MET A 72 9.79 -5.59 -16.88
CA MET A 72 10.73 -6.52 -17.54
C MET A 72 10.23 -7.02 -18.92
N GLY A 73 8.93 -6.89 -19.20
CA GLY A 73 8.34 -7.27 -20.49
C GLY A 73 8.37 -6.16 -21.54
N ALA A 74 8.77 -4.93 -21.18
CA ALA A 74 8.86 -3.81 -22.11
C ALA A 74 10.29 -3.61 -22.68
N GLU A 75 11.28 -4.36 -22.19
CA GLU A 75 12.69 -4.29 -22.62
C GLU A 75 13.19 -5.54 -23.39
N LEU A 76 12.30 -6.43 -23.84
CA LEU A 76 12.61 -7.58 -24.72
C LEU A 76 11.85 -7.48 -26.04
#